data_AF-A0A1G7F927-F1
#
_entry.id   AF-A0A1G7F927-F1
#
_cell.length_a   1.000
_cell.length_b   1.000
_cell.length_c   1.000
_cell.angle_alpha   90.00
_cell.angle_beta   90.00
_cell.angle_gamma   90.00
#
_symmetry.space_group_name_H-M   'P 1'
#
loop_
_entity.id
_entity.type
_entity.pdbx_description
1 polymer ?
#
loop_
_entity_poly.entity_id
_entity_poly.type
_entity_poly.pdbx_seq_one_letter_code
_entity_poly.pdbx_strand_id
1 'polypeptide(L)'
;MTFMEINKGKPFFIYLPSNAPHSPIYVDEKYAKPYQHLKVKEIVNPEFYGMITNIDENFGKLEKLLKKKKLADNTTLIFMTDNGTSDGISKDG
;
A
#
# COMPACT_ATOMS: atom_id res chain seq x y z
N MET A 1 -8.60 2.43 -21.36
CA MET A 1 -9.17 1.15 -20.87
C MET A 1 -8.22 0.55 -19.84
N THR A 2 -8.70 0.00 -18.73
CA THR A 2 -7.82 -0.65 -17.73
C THR A 2 -7.53 -2.10 -18.13
N PHE A 3 -6.47 -2.70 -17.60
CA PHE A 3 -6.09 -4.10 -17.85
C PHE A 3 -7.25 -5.08 -17.59
N MET A 4 -8.02 -4.86 -16.53
CA MET A 4 -9.17 -5.70 -16.17
C MET A 4 -10.32 -5.61 -17.19
N GLU A 5 -10.54 -4.46 -17.82
CA GLU A 5 -11.59 -4.34 -18.85
C GLU A 5 -11.22 -5.10 -20.13
N ILE A 6 -9.94 -5.06 -20.53
CA ILE A 6 -9.45 -5.74 -21.73
C ILE A 6 -9.53 -7.26 -21.57
N ASN A 7 -9.45 -7.77 -20.34
CA ASN A 7 -9.50 -9.20 -20.02
C ASN A 7 -10.87 -9.69 -19.53
N LYS A 8 -11.93 -8.89 -19.71
CA LYS A 8 -13.28 -9.27 -19.25
C LYS A 8 -13.72 -10.62 -19.83
N GLY A 9 -14.20 -11.51 -18.96
CA GLY A 9 -14.69 -12.83 -19.35
C GLY A 9 -13.61 -13.92 -19.45
N LYS A 10 -12.35 -13.61 -19.14
CA LYS A 10 -11.24 -14.59 -19.04
C LYS A 10 -10.56 -14.46 -17.68
N PRO A 11 -10.03 -15.57 -17.11
CA PRO A 11 -9.12 -15.47 -15.97
C PRO A 11 -7.90 -14.61 -16.32
N PHE A 12 -7.38 -13.88 -15.35
CA PHE A 12 -6.21 -13.03 -15.53
C PHE A 12 -5.29 -13.10 -14.31
N PHE A 13 -4.02 -12.74 -14.53
CA PHE A 13 -3.02 -12.58 -13.48
C PHE A 13 -2.53 -11.13 -13.46
N ILE A 14 -2.40 -10.56 -12.27
CA ILE A 14 -1.85 -9.22 -12.06
C ILE A 14 -0.73 -9.32 -11.03
N TYR A 15 0.45 -8.82 -11.42
CA TYR A 15 1.54 -8.56 -10.50
C TYR A 15 1.67 -7.04 -10.32
N LEU A 16 1.51 -6.56 -9.09
CA LEU A 16 1.51 -5.13 -8.75
C LEU A 16 2.60 -4.82 -7.71
N PRO A 17 3.88 -4.70 -8.13
CA PRO A 17 5.00 -4.41 -7.24
C PRO A 17 5.12 -2.90 -6.98
N SER A 18 4.44 -2.39 -5.96
CA SER A 18 4.64 -1.00 -5.53
C SER A 18 6.05 -0.80 -4.97
N ASN A 19 6.66 0.35 -5.24
CA ASN A 19 7.95 0.70 -4.66
C ASN A 19 7.83 1.14 -3.19
N ALA A 20 6.68 1.69 -2.78
CA ALA A 20 6.46 2.13 -1.40
C ALA A 20 6.51 0.92 -0.43
N PRO A 21 7.09 1.07 0.78
CA PRO A 21 7.63 2.29 1.38
C PRO A 21 9.15 2.47 1.20
N HIS A 22 9.74 1.97 0.10
CA HIS A 22 11.18 2.13 -0.14
C HIS A 22 11.56 3.61 -0.29
N SER A 23 12.79 3.93 0.14
CA SER A 23 13.40 5.25 -0.07
C SER A 23 13.44 5.68 -1.56
N PRO A 24 13.48 6.98 -1.87
CA PRO A 24 13.36 8.12 -0.95
C PRO A 24 11.96 8.23 -0.35
N ILE A 25 11.89 8.68 0.90
CA ILE A 25 10.65 8.73 1.68
C ILE A 25 9.85 9.96 1.28
N TYR A 26 9.10 9.83 0.19
CA TYR A 26 8.24 10.89 -0.35
C TYR A 26 6.78 10.45 -0.31
N VAL A 27 5.97 11.27 0.36
CA VAL A 27 4.53 11.08 0.45
C VAL A 27 3.84 12.44 0.56
N ASP A 28 2.59 12.51 0.12
CA ASP A 28 1.76 13.70 0.32
C ASP A 28 1.60 13.99 1.82
N GLU A 29 1.70 15.28 2.20
CA GLU A 29 1.64 15.75 3.58
C GLU A 29 0.40 15.22 4.31
N LYS A 30 -0.73 15.05 3.61
CA LYS A 30 -1.97 14.53 4.22
C LYS A 30 -1.80 13.15 4.86
N TYR A 31 -0.87 12.33 4.36
CA TYR A 31 -0.59 11.00 4.91
C TYR A 31 0.44 11.04 6.03
N ALA A 32 1.39 11.98 6.01
CA ALA A 32 2.39 12.12 7.07
C ALA A 32 1.83 12.85 8.30
N LYS A 33 0.93 13.82 8.09
CA LYS A 33 0.36 14.69 9.13
C LYS A 33 -0.22 13.95 10.35
N PRO A 34 -0.96 12.83 10.20
CA PRO A 34 -1.46 12.06 11.34
C PRO A 34 -0.34 11.56 12.26
N TYR A 35 0.88 11.37 11.75
CA TYR A 35 1.98 10.74 12.48
C TYR A 35 2.98 11.74 13.06
N GLN A 36 2.89 13.02 12.72
CA GLN A 36 3.88 14.04 13.14
C GLN A 36 4.02 14.14 14.67
N HIS A 37 2.92 13.97 15.41
CA HIS A 37 2.92 14.03 16.87
C HIS A 37 3.59 12.83 17.57
N LEU A 38 3.86 11.76 16.82
CA LEU A 38 4.50 10.52 17.29
C LEU A 38 6.01 10.50 17.04
N LYS A 39 6.52 11.43 16.24
CA LYS A 39 7.93 11.51 15.88
C LYS A 39 8.81 11.56 17.14
N VAL A 40 9.87 10.74 17.17
CA VAL A 40 10.80 10.55 18.31
C VAL A 40 10.19 9.84 19.53
N LYS A 41 8.87 9.83 19.70
CA LYS A 41 8.20 9.17 20.85
C LYS A 41 7.89 7.70 20.58
N GLU A 42 7.27 7.44 19.43
CA GLU A 42 6.77 6.11 19.06
C GLU A 42 7.26 5.68 17.68
N ILE A 43 7.61 6.66 16.81
CA ILE A 43 8.06 6.38 15.45
C ILE A 43 9.27 7.25 15.07
N VAL A 44 10.09 6.72 14.16
CA VAL A 44 11.29 7.41 13.67
C VAL A 44 10.94 8.47 12.61
N ASN A 45 10.07 8.12 11.66
CA ASN A 45 9.82 8.93 10.46
C ASN A 45 8.31 8.96 10.10
N PRO A 46 7.58 10.06 10.39
CA PRO A 46 6.16 10.20 10.04
C PRO A 46 5.85 9.98 8.55
N GLU A 47 6.75 10.40 7.66
CA GLU A 47 6.57 10.26 6.22
C GLU A 47 6.63 8.78 5.79
N PHE A 48 7.47 7.95 6.44
CA PHE A 48 7.52 6.50 6.20
C PHE A 48 6.17 5.83 6.54
N TYR A 49 5.58 6.17 7.69
CA TYR A 49 4.27 5.67 8.09
C TYR A 49 3.15 6.25 7.20
N GLY A 50 3.33 7.47 6.70
CA GLY A 50 2.48 8.05 5.67
C GLY A 50 2.50 7.23 4.37
N MET A 51 3.65 6.74 3.92
CA MET A 51 3.74 5.84 2.75
C MET A 51 2.97 4.53 3.00
N ILE A 52 3.05 3.95 4.20
CA ILE A 52 2.27 2.76 4.56
C ILE A 52 0.77 3.04 4.50
N THR A 53 0.33 4.19 5.00
CA THR A 53 -1.07 4.63 4.90
C THR A 53 -1.52 4.80 3.46
N ASN A 54 -0.63 5.32 2.60
CA ASN A 54 -0.91 5.44 1.17
C ASN A 54 -1.07 4.07 0.50
N ILE A 55 -0.27 3.06 0.88
CA ILE A 55 -0.41 1.68 0.41
C ILE A 55 -1.79 1.14 0.81
N ASP A 56 -2.17 1.28 2.08
CA ASP A 56 -3.46 0.84 2.60
C ASP A 56 -4.65 1.49 1.85
N GLU A 57 -4.61 2.81 1.64
CA GLU A 57 -5.66 3.51 0.89
C GLU A 57 -5.80 2.97 -0.55
N ASN A 58 -4.68 2.73 -1.23
CA ASN A 58 -4.69 2.22 -2.60
C ASN A 58 -5.10 0.74 -2.68
N PHE A 59 -4.75 -0.06 -1.69
CA PHE A 59 -5.24 -1.43 -1.57
C PHE A 59 -6.77 -1.46 -1.36
N GLY A 60 -7.29 -0.58 -0.50
CA GLY A 60 -8.72 -0.38 -0.34
C GLY A 60 -9.42 0.07 -1.63
N LYS A 61 -8.78 0.89 -2.48
CA LYS A 61 -9.30 1.24 -3.82
C LYS A 61 -9.35 0.02 -4.75
N LEU A 62 -8.31 -0.83 -4.74
CA LEU A 62 -8.27 -2.07 -5.52
C LEU A 62 -9.42 -3.01 -5.11
N GLU A 63 -9.60 -3.25 -3.82
CA GLU A 63 -10.71 -4.07 -3.34
C GLU A 63 -12.09 -3.52 -3.73
N LYS A 64 -12.29 -2.20 -3.57
CA LYS A 64 -13.53 -1.53 -3.98
C LYS A 64 -13.77 -1.69 -5.48
N LEU A 65 -12.72 -1.61 -6.30
CA LEU A 65 -12.81 -1.83 -7.74
C LEU A 65 -13.21 -3.27 -8.06
N LEU A 66 -12.58 -4.27 -7.45
CA LEU A 66 -12.92 -5.69 -7.62
C LEU A 66 -14.38 -5.97 -7.25
N LYS A 67 -14.86 -5.41 -6.13
CA LYS A 67 -16.27 -5.51 -5.71
C LYS A 67 -17.21 -4.84 -6.72
N LYS A 68 -16.92 -3.60 -7.13
CA LYS A 68 -17.71 -2.87 -8.14
C LYS A 68 -17.80 -3.62 -9.47
N LYS A 69 -16.76 -4.35 -9.84
CA LYS A 69 -16.69 -5.15 -11.08
C LYS A 69 -17.23 -6.57 -10.92
N LYS A 70 -17.72 -6.96 -9.73
CA LYS A 70 -18.17 -8.32 -9.41
C LYS A 70 -17.10 -9.39 -9.67
N LEU A 71 -15.84 -9.03 -9.40
CA LEU A 71 -14.67 -9.92 -9.54
C LEU A 71 -14.18 -10.46 -8.20
N ALA A 72 -14.57 -9.83 -7.09
CA ALA A 72 -14.04 -10.14 -5.76
C ALA A 72 -14.19 -11.62 -5.37
N ASP A 73 -15.36 -12.21 -5.60
CA ASP A 73 -15.68 -13.58 -5.16
C ASP A 73 -14.86 -14.67 -5.89
N ASN A 74 -14.30 -14.35 -7.07
CA ASN A 74 -13.48 -15.27 -7.87
C ASN A 74 -12.05 -14.72 -8.07
N THR A 75 -11.54 -13.95 -7.12
CA THR A 75 -10.17 -13.43 -7.12
C THR A 75 -9.44 -13.91 -5.88
N THR A 76 -8.30 -14.61 -6.04
CA THR A 76 -7.35 -14.79 -4.95
C THR A 76 -6.41 -13.59 -4.92
N LEU A 77 -6.43 -12.84 -3.81
CA LEU A 77 -5.60 -11.66 -3.62
C LEU A 77 -4.51 -11.97 -2.59
N ILE A 78 -3.25 -11.79 -2.98
CA ILE A 78 -2.10 -11.99 -2.11
C ILE A 78 -1.45 -10.62 -1.89
N PHE A 79 -1.33 -10.23 -0.63
CA PHE A 79 -0.56 -9.06 -0.20
C PHE A 79 0.66 -9.53 0.57
N MET A 80 1.84 -9.08 0.15
CA MET A 80 3.10 -9.43 0.80
C MET A 80 4.13 -8.32 0.59
N THR A 81 5.17 -8.34 1.41
CA THR A 81 6.39 -7.58 1.20
C THR A 81 7.43 -8.45 0.49
N ASP A 82 8.38 -7.81 -0.18
CA ASP A 82 9.56 -8.45 -0.74
C ASP A 82 10.60 -8.81 0.34
N ASN A 83 10.76 -7.99 1.39
CA ASN A 83 11.67 -8.22 2.51
C ASN A 83 11.27 -7.48 3.81
N GLY A 84 12.09 -7.61 4.87
CA GLY A 84 11.90 -6.87 6.13
C GLY A 84 12.17 -5.36 6.02
N THR A 85 11.81 -4.59 7.05
CA THR A 85 11.98 -3.13 7.08
C THR A 85 13.44 -2.70 7.21
N SER A 86 13.79 -1.55 6.64
CA SER A 86 15.08 -0.88 6.82
C SER A 86 15.00 0.40 7.67
N ASP A 87 13.84 1.06 7.73
CA ASP A 87 13.70 2.43 8.28
C ASP A 87 12.51 2.62 9.24
N GLY A 88 11.87 1.51 9.64
CA GLY A 88 10.72 1.49 10.57
C GLY A 88 11.02 0.85 11.93
N ILE A 89 12.29 0.78 12.33
CA ILE A 89 12.71 0.19 13.61
C ILE A 89 13.13 1.26 14.61
N SER A 90 12.67 1.16 15.86
CA SER A 90 13.33 1.82 16.97
C SER A 90 14.49 0.95 17.46
N LYS A 91 15.62 1.57 17.83
CA LYS A 91 16.83 0.82 18.24
C LYS A 91 16.70 0.17 19.63
N ASP A 92 15.71 0.60 20.41
CA ASP A 92 15.40 0.08 21.75
C ASP A 92 14.30 -1.00 21.76
N GLY A 93 13.73 -1.34 20.59
CA GLY A 93 12.62 -2.29 20.47
C GLY A 93 11.28 -1.64 20.76
#